data_AF-A0A5E5Q7W8-F1
#
_entry.id   AF-A0A5E5Q7W8-F1
#
_cell.length_a   1.000
_cell.length_b   1.000
_cell.length_c   1.000
_cell.angle_alpha   90.00
_cell.angle_beta   90.00
_cell.angle_gamma   90.00
#
_symmetry.space_group_name_H-M   'P 1'
#
loop_
_entity.id
_entity.type
_entity.pdbx_description
1 polymer ?
#
loop_
_entity_poly.entity_id
_entity_poly.type
_entity_poly.pdbx_seq_one_letter_code
_entity_poly.pdbx_strand_id
1 'polypeptide(L)'
;MQRKKLLDLLTEYYNQQGGRTFSLKQLNKYYQDYSIIGINGNTPQATIRRLLQELRNNNMLTFLPEQGFYTLGGKNLDFLWFFQILSG
;
A
#
# COMPACT_ATOMS: atom_id res chain seq x y z
N MET A 1 -11.85 -7.35 4.33
CA MET A 1 -11.33 -6.43 5.37
C MET A 1 -9.83 -6.18 5.27
N GLN A 2 -8.97 -7.21 5.21
CA GLN A 2 -7.50 -7.05 5.19
C GLN A 2 -6.95 -6.18 4.04
N ARG A 3 -7.52 -6.26 2.83
CA ARG A 3 -7.12 -5.41 1.69
C ARG A 3 -7.29 -3.91 1.98
N LYS A 4 -8.40 -3.51 2.59
CA LYS A 4 -8.67 -2.11 2.97
C LYS A 4 -7.66 -1.66 4.03
N LYS A 5 -7.46 -2.48 5.06
CA LYS A 5 -6.46 -2.21 6.11
C LYS A 5 -5.04 -2.06 5.54
N LEU A 6 -4.65 -2.87 4.55
CA LEU A 6 -3.37 -2.73 3.87
C LEU A 6 -3.29 -1.41 3.08
N LEU A 7 -4.36 -1.03 2.38
CA LEU A 7 -4.42 0.26 1.67
C LEU A 7 -4.31 1.44 2.64
N ASP A 8 -5.00 1.38 3.78
CA ASP A 8 -4.92 2.40 4.83
C ASP A 8 -3.48 2.49 5.37
N LEU A 9 -2.84 1.35 5.65
CA LEU A 9 -1.43 1.27 6.05
C LEU A 9 -0.49 1.90 5.01
N LEU A 10 -0.68 1.56 3.73
CA LEU A 10 0.13 2.13 2.65
C LEU A 10 -0.08 3.64 2.58
N THR A 11 -1.32 4.12 2.71
CA THR A 11 -1.65 5.55 2.72
C THR A 11 -0.93 6.29 3.85
N GLU A 12 -0.93 5.71 5.05
CA GLU A 12 -0.18 6.24 6.20
C GLU A 12 1.32 6.26 5.92
N TYR A 13 1.89 5.15 5.40
CA TYR A 13 3.30 5.08 5.01
C TYR A 13 3.69 6.24 4.07
N TYR A 14 2.84 6.54 3.09
CA TYR A 14 3.11 7.64 2.15
C TYR A 14 3.03 9.01 2.79
N ASN A 15 2.04 9.24 3.65
CA ASN A 15 1.92 10.51 4.37
C ASN A 15 3.17 10.78 5.23
N GLN A 16 3.79 9.73 5.78
CA GLN A 16 5.01 9.87 6.56
C GLN A 16 6.29 9.99 5.71
N GLN A 17 6.39 9.29 4.59
CA GLN A 17 7.60 9.26 3.74
C GLN A 17 7.64 10.37 2.67
N GLY A 18 6.51 11.04 2.40
CA GLY A 18 6.44 12.14 1.44
C GLY A 18 6.53 11.74 -0.04
N GLY A 19 6.41 10.45 -0.37
CA GLY A 19 6.48 9.97 -1.75
C GLY A 19 5.55 8.79 -1.99
N ARG A 20 4.94 8.71 -3.19
CA ARG A 20 3.91 7.69 -3.54
C ARG A 20 4.49 6.33 -3.95
N THR A 21 5.81 6.17 -3.97
CA THR A 21 6.50 5.00 -4.52
C THR A 21 7.26 4.26 -3.43
N PHE A 22 7.12 2.94 -3.35
CA PHE A 22 7.79 2.09 -2.36
C PHE A 22 8.15 0.74 -2.96
N SER A 23 9.23 0.13 -2.47
CA SER A 23 9.56 -1.27 -2.76
C SER A 23 9.01 -2.18 -1.67
N LEU A 24 8.74 -3.45 -2.00
CA LEU A 24 8.35 -4.44 -0.99
C LEU A 24 9.38 -4.55 0.15
N LYS A 25 10.67 -4.37 -0.17
CA LYS A 25 11.75 -4.39 0.81
C LYS A 25 11.65 -3.21 1.80
N GLN A 26 11.37 -1.99 1.32
CA GLN A 26 11.17 -0.83 2.18
C GLN A 26 9.96 -1.00 3.08
N LEU A 27 8.84 -1.49 2.54
CA LEU A 27 7.62 -1.74 3.31
C LEU A 27 7.86 -2.74 4.43
N ASN A 28 8.49 -3.88 4.10
CA ASN A 28 8.85 -4.90 5.09
C ASN A 28 9.83 -4.40 6.15
N LYS A 29 10.77 -3.51 5.78
CA LYS A 29 11.71 -2.91 6.73
C LYS A 29 11.03 -1.94 7.70
N TYR A 30 10.05 -1.18 7.21
CA TYR A 30 9.33 -0.19 7.99
C TYR A 30 8.36 -0.85 8.98
N TYR A 31 7.49 -1.74 8.49
CA TYR A 31 6.46 -2.34 9.34
C TYR A 31 7.00 -3.49 10.19
N GLN A 32 7.93 -4.29 9.65
CA GLN A 32 8.54 -5.51 10.26
C GLN A 32 7.56 -6.62 10.63
N ASP A 33 6.39 -6.26 11.15
CA ASP A 33 5.25 -7.09 11.49
C ASP A 33 3.96 -6.49 10.90
N TYR A 34 3.11 -7.35 10.35
CA TYR A 34 1.81 -6.99 9.78
C TYR A 34 0.63 -7.47 10.64
N SER A 35 0.89 -7.92 11.87
CA SER A 35 -0.11 -8.29 12.85
C SER A 35 -1.12 -7.17 13.12
N ILE A 36 -0.70 -5.91 13.03
CA ILE A 36 -1.55 -4.71 13.17
C ILE A 36 -2.73 -4.69 12.18
N ILE A 37 -2.57 -5.27 10.99
CA ILE A 37 -3.66 -5.44 10.01
C ILE A 37 -4.26 -6.85 9.98
N GLY A 38 -3.95 -7.65 10.99
CA GLY A 38 -4.44 -9.03 11.13
C GLY A 38 -3.81 -9.98 10.11
N ILE A 39 -2.57 -9.70 9.69
CA ILE A 39 -1.76 -10.64 8.90
C ILE A 39 -0.72 -11.24 9.84
N ASN A 40 -1.08 -12.39 10.41
CA ASN A 40 -0.28 -13.21 11.30
C ASN A 40 -0.22 -14.65 10.78
N GLY A 41 0.75 -15.43 11.25
CA GLY A 41 0.94 -16.84 10.88
C GLY A 41 2.26 -17.12 10.16
N ASN A 42 2.34 -18.25 9.46
CA ASN A 42 3.59 -18.80 8.95
C ASN A 42 4.14 -18.09 7.69
N THR A 43 3.28 -17.38 6.93
CA THR A 43 3.66 -16.79 5.63
C THR A 43 3.15 -15.35 5.41
N PRO A 44 3.41 -14.42 6.35
CA PRO A 44 2.90 -13.04 6.27
C PRO A 44 3.36 -12.32 4.99
N GLN A 45 4.59 -12.55 4.53
CA GLN A 45 5.10 -11.95 3.31
C GLN A 45 4.38 -12.44 2.04
N ALA A 46 3.99 -13.71 1.98
CA ALA A 46 3.24 -14.24 0.85
C ALA A 46 1.84 -13.61 0.79
N THR A 47 1.20 -13.46 1.95
CA THR A 47 -0.10 -12.77 2.07
C THR A 47 0.00 -11.31 1.65
N ILE A 48 1.03 -10.57 2.07
CA ILE A 48 1.26 -9.19 1.65
C ILE A 48 1.45 -9.10 0.13
N ARG A 49 2.27 -9.98 -0.47
CA ARG A 49 2.45 -10.02 -1.94
C ARG A 49 1.13 -10.25 -2.66
N ARG A 50 0.31 -11.20 -2.20
CA ARG A 50 -1.03 -11.46 -2.76
C ARG A 50 -1.93 -10.22 -2.67
N LEU A 51 -1.97 -9.56 -1.51
CA LEU A 51 -2.80 -8.37 -1.32
C LEU A 51 -2.33 -7.17 -2.15
N LEU A 52 -1.02 -7.00 -2.34
CA LEU A 52 -0.48 -5.99 -3.25
C LEU A 52 -0.87 -6.26 -4.70
N GLN A 53 -0.87 -7.53 -5.13
CA GLN A 53 -1.37 -7.91 -6.46
C GLN A 53 -2.87 -7.62 -6.60
N GLU A 54 -3.67 -7.89 -5.57
CA GLU A 54 -5.09 -7.53 -5.58
C GLU A 54 -5.30 -6.03 -5.70
N LEU A 55 -4.58 -5.22 -4.91
CA LEU A 55 -4.65 -3.76 -4.98
C LEU A 55 -4.24 -3.25 -6.37
N ARG A 56 -3.22 -3.86 -6.99
CA ARG A 56 -2.84 -3.58 -8.38
C ARG A 56 -3.97 -3.92 -9.36
N ASN A 57 -4.55 -5.11 -9.26
CA ASN A 57 -5.64 -5.55 -10.14
C ASN A 57 -6.89 -4.67 -10.01
N ASN A 58 -7.07 -4.03 -8.84
CA ASN A 58 -8.14 -3.07 -8.59
C ASN A 58 -7.77 -1.62 -8.97
N ASN A 59 -6.67 -1.40 -9.70
CA ASN A 59 -6.16 -0.08 -10.09
C ASN A 59 -5.92 0.87 -8.90
N MET A 60 -5.57 0.34 -7.71
CA MET A 60 -5.17 1.15 -6.55
C MET A 60 -3.66 1.34 -6.47
N LEU A 61 -2.91 0.39 -7.05
CA LEU A 61 -1.45 0.39 -7.14
C LEU A 61 -1.03 0.16 -8.58
N THR A 62 0.10 0.73 -8.97
CA THR A 62 0.80 0.38 -10.19
C THR A 62 2.15 -0.24 -9.83
N PHE A 63 2.46 -1.40 -10.41
CA PHE A 63 3.77 -2.03 -10.25
C PHE A 63 4.71 -1.57 -11.37
N LEU A 64 5.89 -1.10 -11.00
CA LEU A 64 6.96 -0.63 -11.87
C LEU A 64 8.01 -1.75 -11.97
N PRO A 65 7.92 -2.64 -12.98
CA PRO A 65 8.71 -3.88 -13.03
C PRO A 65 10.21 -3.62 -13.18
N GLU A 66 10.61 -2.59 -13.93
CA GLU A 66 12.03 -2.27 -14.17
C GLU A 66 12.78 -1.90 -12.89
N GLN A 67 12.07 -1.38 -11.89
CA GLN A 67 12.66 -0.91 -10.65
C GLN A 67 12.29 -1.83 -9.47
N GLY A 68 11.27 -2.68 -9.61
CA GLY A 68 10.74 -3.50 -8.51
C GLY A 68 9.97 -2.70 -7.46
N PHE A 69 9.38 -1.56 -7.85
CA PHE A 69 8.63 -0.67 -6.98
C PHE A 69 7.13 -0.74 -7.26
N TYR A 70 6.36 -0.35 -6.27
CA TYR A 70 4.93 -0.11 -6.33
C TYR A 70 4.71 1.39 -6.15
N THR A 71 3.89 1.99 -7.00
CA THR A 71 3.45 3.36 -6.82
C THR A 71 1.95 3.37 -6.53
N LEU A 72 1.54 4.16 -5.53
CA LEU A 72 0.13 4.40 -5.29
C LEU A 72 -0.39 5.24 -6.45
N GLY A 73 -1.22 4.63 -7.27
CA GLY A 73 -1.58 5.17 -8.57
C GLY A 73 -2.87 4.53 -9.02
N GLY A 74 -3.94 5.30 -8.89
CA GLY A 74 -5.29 4.89 -9.21
C GLY A 74 -6.17 6.11 -9.32
N LYS A 75 -7.00 6.19 -10.36
CA LYS A 75 -7.95 7.29 -10.59
C LYS A 75 -8.82 7.65 -9.35
N ASN A 76 -8.95 6.73 -8.38
CA ASN A 76 -9.68 6.94 -7.13
C ASN A 76 -8.88 7.62 -6.01
N LEU A 77 -7.54 7.57 -6.04
CA LEU A 77 -6.72 8.19 -5.00
C LEU A 77 -6.58 9.69 -5.20
N ASP A 78 -6.46 10.16 -6.45
CA ASP A 78 -6.51 11.60 -6.72
C ASP A 78 -7.88 12.20 -6.34
N PHE A 79 -8.97 11.42 -6.46
CA PHE A 79 -10.29 11.82 -5.96
C PHE A 79 -10.34 11.90 -4.43
N LEU A 80 -9.86 10.87 -3.70
CA LEU A 80 -9.80 10.87 -2.23
C LEU A 80 -8.89 11.97 -1.68
N TRP A 81 -7.76 12.25 -2.34
CA TRP A 81 -6.84 13.34 -1.97
C TRP A 81 -7.45 14.72 -2.23
N PHE A 82 -8.19 14.90 -3.33
CA PHE A 82 -8.91 16.16 -3.61
C PHE A 82 -9.91 16.50 -2.49
N PHE A 83 -10.67 15.52 -2.01
CA PHE A 83 -11.62 15.74 -0.91
C PHE A 83 -10.95 16.02 0.43
N GLN A 84 -9.79 15.43 0.69
CA GLN A 84 -9.06 15.64 1.94
C GLN A 84 -8.42 17.04 2.01
N ILE A 85 -8.04 17.63 0.87
CA ILE A 85 -7.57 19.02 0.80
C ILE A 85 -8.73 20.03 0.90
N LEU A 86 -9.90 19.73 0.33
CA LEU A 86 -11.04 20.66 0.30
C LEU A 86 -11.90 20.67 1.58
N SER A 87 -11.69 19.70 2.48
CA SER A 87 -12.42 19.60 3.76
C SER A 87 -11.58 20.02 4.98
N GLY A 88 -10.37 20.54 4.74
CA GLY A 88 -9.45 21.07 5.75
C GLY A 88 -9.42 22.59 5.78
#